data_AF-A0A2M8PLE9-F1
#
_entry.id   AF-A0A2M8PLE9-F1
#
_cell.length_a   1.000
_cell.length_b   1.000
_cell.length_c   1.000
_cell.angle_alpha   90.00
_cell.angle_beta   90.00
_cell.angle_gamma   90.00
#
_symmetry.space_group_name_H-M   'P 1'
#
loop_
_entity.id
_entity.type
_entity.pdbx_description
1 polymer ?
#
loop_
_entity_poly.entity_id
_entity_poly.type
_entity_poly.pdbx_seq_one_letter_code
_entity_poly.pdbx_strand_id
1 'polypeptide(L)' 'GTVGWDAIHVFENDTGPDDSNHSQQGIFIYHDPKHDYGGQHLDDLHLTQIAPTVLKLLNIPRPVDLTASPIADIWQLK' A
#
# COMPACT_ATOMS: atom_id res chain seq x y z
N GLY A 1 -3.12 6.01 -18.92
CA GLY A 1 -4.52 5.61 -19.15
C GLY A 1 -4.90 6.10 -20.51
N THR A 2 -5.30 5.22 -21.42
CA THR A 2 -5.56 5.62 -22.81
C THR A 2 -7.05 5.66 -23.10
N VAL A 3 -7.53 6.75 -23.70
CA VAL A 3 -8.91 6.89 -24.20
C VAL A 3 -8.85 6.97 -25.73
N GLY A 4 -9.69 6.18 -26.42
CA GLY A 4 -9.82 6.21 -27.88
C GLY A 4 -9.56 4.90 -28.64
N TRP A 5 -9.55 3.75 -27.96
CA TRP A 5 -9.46 2.44 -28.61
C TRP A 5 -10.84 1.80 -28.81
N ASP A 6 -11.00 1.00 -29.88
CA ASP A 6 -12.23 0.27 -30.24
C ASP A 6 -12.54 -0.94 -29.33
N ALA A 7 -11.90 -1.03 -28.15
CA ALA A 7 -12.10 -2.11 -27.19
C ALA A 7 -12.30 -1.53 -25.78
N ILE A 8 -13.41 -1.92 -25.13
CA ILE A 8 -13.79 -1.50 -23.77
C ILE A 8 -12.93 -2.20 -22.70
N HIS A 9 -12.31 -3.34 -23.03
CA HIS A 9 -11.51 -4.13 -22.10
C HIS A 9 -10.07 -4.24 -22.62
N VAL A 10 -9.12 -3.63 -21.91
CA VAL A 10 -7.69 -3.90 -22.05
C VAL A 10 -7.26 -4.88 -20.96
N PHE A 11 -6.64 -5.99 -21.36
CA PHE A 11 -6.13 -7.02 -20.44
C PHE A 11 -4.85 -6.59 -19.73
N GLU A 12 -4.21 -5.52 -20.20
CA GLU A 12 -3.04 -4.95 -19.59
C GLU A 12 -3.47 -3.81 -18.66
N ASN A 13 -2.98 -3.88 -17.42
CA ASN A 13 -3.00 -2.73 -16.54
C ASN A 13 -2.32 -1.57 -17.25
N ASP A 14 -2.77 -0.35 -16.95
CA ASP A 14 -2.19 0.91 -17.41
C ASP A 14 -0.76 1.07 -16.87
N THR A 15 0.15 0.31 -17.45
CA THR A 15 1.58 0.34 -17.19
C THR A 15 2.13 1.26 -18.27
N GLY A 16 2.06 2.57 -18.02
CA GLY A 16 2.62 3.57 -18.91
C GLY A 16 4.12 3.27 -19.16
N PRO A 17 4.62 3.48 -20.39
CA PRO A 17 6.00 3.13 -20.78
C PRO A 17 7.10 4.02 -20.18
N ASP A 18 6.79 4.84 -19.17
CA ASP A 18 7.68 5.91 -18.68
C ASP A 18 8.28 5.67 -17.29
N ASP A 19 8.11 4.48 -16.68
CA ASP A 19 8.56 4.22 -15.30
C ASP A 19 8.04 5.29 -14.30
N SER A 20 6.98 6.01 -14.67
CA SER A 20 6.57 7.22 -13.97
C SER A 20 5.10 7.17 -13.55
N ASN A 21 4.85 6.43 -12.47
CA ASN A 21 3.87 6.88 -11.46
C ASN A 21 4.47 8.09 -10.72
N HIS A 22 4.54 9.22 -11.43
CA HIS A 22 5.17 10.46 -10.98
C HIS A 22 4.55 10.95 -9.66
N SER A 23 5.34 11.04 -8.58
CA SER A 23 5.41 12.21 -7.66
C SER A 23 6.10 11.84 -6.33
N GLN A 24 6.41 12.83 -5.48
CA GLN A 24 6.98 12.73 -4.10
C GLN A 24 6.08 11.91 -3.12
N GLN A 25 5.16 11.10 -3.64
CA GLN A 25 3.78 10.99 -3.18
C GLN A 25 3.14 9.61 -3.40
N GLY A 26 3.88 8.53 -3.18
CA GLY A 26 3.29 7.22 -2.86
C GLY A 26 2.88 7.12 -1.37
N ILE A 27 2.24 8.18 -0.82
CA ILE A 27 2.23 8.49 0.63
C ILE A 27 1.28 7.61 1.44
N PHE A 28 1.76 7.11 2.58
CA PHE A 28 1.02 6.34 3.59
C PHE A 28 1.05 7.08 4.94
N ILE A 29 -0.10 7.30 5.59
CA ILE A 29 -0.21 7.84 6.96
C ILE A 29 -1.29 7.06 7.69
N TYR A 30 -0.98 6.49 8.86
CA TYR A 30 -1.92 5.69 9.65
C TYR A 30 -2.23 6.37 11.00
N HIS A 31 -3.50 6.39 11.40
CA HIS A 31 -3.99 6.93 12.67
C HIS A 31 -5.03 5.99 13.29
N ASP A 32 -4.83 5.65 14.57
CA ASP A 32 -5.72 4.82 15.37
C ASP A 32 -6.40 5.68 16.46
N PRO A 33 -7.73 5.81 16.48
CA PRO A 33 -8.41 6.58 17.52
C PRO A 33 -8.38 5.91 18.91
N LYS A 34 -7.97 4.64 19.01
CA LYS A 34 -7.92 3.89 20.28
C LYS A 34 -6.55 3.91 20.93
N HIS A 35 -5.50 4.21 20.17
CA HIS A 35 -4.11 4.13 20.64
C HIS A 35 -3.30 5.30 20.08
N ASP A 36 -2.67 6.07 20.98
CA ASP A 36 -1.72 7.11 20.59
C ASP A 36 -0.33 6.50 20.46
N TYR A 37 0.20 6.54 19.23
CA TYR A 37 1.54 6.06 18.91
C TYR A 37 2.57 7.20 18.82
N GLY A 38 2.27 8.40 19.31
CA GLY A 38 3.25 9.48 19.43
C GLY A 38 3.75 10.07 18.11
N GLY A 39 3.10 9.78 16.98
CA GLY A 39 3.36 10.35 15.65
C GLY A 39 4.81 10.20 15.16
N GLN A 40 5.06 9.23 14.28
CA GLN A 40 6.40 8.98 13.72
C GLN A 40 6.43 9.01 12.20
N HIS A 41 7.54 9.47 11.64
CA HIS A 41 7.85 9.26 10.23
C HIS A 41 8.32 7.81 10.04
N LEU A 42 7.83 7.15 8.99
CA LEU A 42 8.22 5.80 8.64
C LEU A 42 8.99 5.84 7.32
N ASP A 43 10.24 5.41 7.37
CA ASP A 43 11.15 5.30 6.24
C ASP A 43 11.12 3.88 5.63
N ASP A 44 11.70 3.71 4.45
CA ASP A 44 11.94 2.40 3.78
C ASP A 44 10.71 1.50 3.57
N LEU A 45 9.53 2.08 3.46
CA LEU A 45 8.30 1.34 3.19
C LEU A 45 8.21 0.89 1.73
N HIS A 46 7.80 -0.35 1.53
CA HIS A 46 7.48 -0.88 0.21
C HIS A 46 5.96 -0.98 -0.01
N LEU A 47 5.47 -0.60 -1.20
CA LEU A 47 4.03 -0.61 -1.52
C LEU A 47 3.36 -1.97 -1.26
N THR A 48 4.09 -3.07 -1.47
CA THR A 48 3.56 -4.44 -1.23
C THR A 48 3.26 -4.74 0.23
N GLN A 49 3.75 -3.94 1.18
CA GLN A 49 3.48 -4.10 2.61
C GLN A 49 2.13 -3.49 3.03
N ILE A 50 1.50 -2.66 2.19
CA ILE A 50 0.24 -1.99 2.54
C ILE A 50 -0.90 -3.01 2.73
N ALA A 51 -1.09 -3.92 1.77
CA ALA A 51 -2.13 -4.95 1.86
C ALA A 51 -2.04 -5.83 3.12
N PRO A 52 -0.89 -6.49 3.44
CA PRO A 52 -0.79 -7.29 4.66
C PRO A 52 -0.93 -6.46 5.94
N THR A 53 -0.55 -5.17 5.93
CA THR A 53 -0.74 -4.26 7.06
C THR A 53 -2.21 -3.98 7.33
N VAL A 54 -3.00 -3.67 6.30
CA VAL A 54 -4.45 -3.45 6.42
C VAL A 54 -5.18 -4.71 6.90
N LEU A 55 -4.82 -5.88 6.37
CA LEU A 55 -5.45 -7.14 6.81
C LEU A 55 -5.20 -7.42 8.29
N LYS A 56 -3.97 -7.18 8.77
CA LYS A 56 -3.63 -7.30 10.19
C LYS A 56 -4.41 -6.32 11.05
N LEU A 57 -4.52 -5.05 10.63
CA LEU A 57 -5.31 -4.01 11.30
C LEU A 57 -6.78 -4.40 11.48
N LEU A 58 -7.35 -5.10 10.50
CA LEU A 58 -8.73 -5.54 10.48
C LEU A 58 -8.94 -6.94 11.11
N ASN A 59 -7.89 -7.59 11.61
CA ASN A 59 -7.91 -8.99 12.07
C ASN A 59 -8.41 -9.99 11.01
N ILE A 60 -8.08 -9.76 9.75
CA ILE A 60 -8.41 -10.64 8.63
C ILE A 60 -7.22 -11.57 8.33
N PRO A 61 -7.43 -12.89 8.16
CA PRO A 61 -6.35 -13.82 7.80
C PRO A 61 -5.64 -13.40 6.51
N ARG A 62 -4.30 -13.48 6.53
CA ARG A 62 -3.47 -13.18 5.35
C ARG A 62 -3.53 -14.34 4.35
N PRO A 63 -3.79 -14.07 3.06
CA PRO A 63 -3.57 -15.01 1.98
C PRO A 63 -2.11 -15.52 1.93
N VAL A 64 -1.91 -16.76 1.49
CA VAL A 64 -0.58 -17.41 1.43
C VAL A 64 0.32 -16.83 0.33
N ASP A 65 -0.29 -16.27 -0.72
CA ASP A 65 0.34 -15.66 -1.88
C ASP A 65 0.84 -14.23 -1.64
N LEU A 66 0.38 -13.56 -0.57
CA LEU A 66 0.99 -12.31 -0.12
C LEU A 66 2.35 -12.61 0.52
N THR A 67 3.42 -12.38 -0.22
CA THR A 67 4.80 -12.67 0.24
C THR A 67 5.33 -11.61 1.22
N ALA A 68 4.91 -10.36 1.08
CA ALA A 68 5.34 -9.26 1.94
C ALA A 68 4.77 -9.39 3.37
N SER A 69 5.58 -8.97 4.34
CA SER A 69 5.16 -8.85 5.74
C SER A 69 4.48 -7.49 6.00
N PRO A 70 3.58 -7.41 6.99
CA PRO A 70 3.06 -6.13 7.49
C PRO A 70 4.19 -5.19 7.95
N ILE A 71 3.92 -3.89 7.99
CA ILE A 71 4.82 -2.88 8.55
C ILE A 71 5.00 -3.18 10.04
N ALA A 72 6.25 -3.39 10.47
CA ALA A 72 6.59 -3.83 11.82
C ALA A 72 6.39 -2.71 12.85
N ASP A 73 6.72 -1.47 12.48
CA ASP A 73 6.88 -0.34 13.40
C ASP A 73 5.56 0.32 13.82
N ILE A 74 4.44 -0.04 13.18
CA ILE A 74 3.10 0.43 13.58
C ILE A 74 2.73 -0.08 14.99
N TRP A 75 3.38 -1.14 15.47
CA TRP A 75 2.92 -1.91 16.63
C TRP A 75 3.91 -1.96 17.79
N GLN A 76 5.11 -1.39 17.64
CA GLN A 76 6.19 -1.50 18.64
C GLN A 76 6.25 -0.33 19.63
N LEU A 77 5.31 0.60 19.56
CA LEU A 77 5.24 1.71 20.52
C LEU A 77 4.37 1.28 21.71
N LYS A 78 5.01 1.30 22.87
CA LYS A 78 4.47 0.93 24.18
C LYS A 78 3.28 1.78 24.59
#